data_AF-A0A2K0VY65-F1
#
_entry.id   AF-A0A2K0VY65-F1
#
_cell.length_a   1.000
_cell.length_b   1.000
_cell.length_c   1.000
_cell.angle_alpha   90.00
_cell.angle_beta   90.00
_cell.angle_gamma   90.00
#
_symmetry.space_group_name_H-M   'P 1'
#
loop_
_entity.id
_entity.type
_entity.pdbx_description
1 polymer ?
#
loop_
_entity_poly.entity_id
_entity_poly.type
_entity_poly.pdbx_seq_one_letter_code
_entity_poly.pdbx_strand_id
1 'polypeptide(L)'
;MMSQNGALSEKETWTWLVENFQIPVPLGDCSVHVLINKGKVTSAFLMDGGENADTISASDTITKSLEVIDKELGLFLDNKPLKLNAWVVTHWDADHYKGVFELLEGRFSNNKLMKGNSSSFLNRLDTAHTDLYFGHERTIDQKKIIEKHFDLKRCLVGKDIIGLDLFSGDRLFDAEGDNLKLSPFDEARPRFCVYAASGVGMNCTQGIFRQGNKEPDKNESSILAILSWPETGRCSYFAGGDGNAELAAGGILSFIRDQCDIAKLPEGHGFDVMKMDHHGSSAETFFKKGVIARLSLEKLPITQFRPRNIIVTPGSRHGHPSK
;
A
#
# COMPACT_ATOMS: atom_id res chain seq x y z
N MET A 1 -43.68 21.08 -2.74
CA MET A 1 -43.66 20.03 -3.79
C MET A 1 -42.33 19.33 -3.70
N MET A 2 -42.37 18.03 -3.35
CA MET A 2 -41.24 17.11 -3.38
C MET A 2 -40.93 16.65 -4.80
N SER A 3 -39.75 16.04 -4.95
CA SER A 3 -39.19 15.34 -6.12
C SER A 3 -38.53 16.27 -7.15
N GLN A 4 -37.32 15.98 -7.64
CA GLN A 4 -36.90 14.64 -8.05
C GLN A 4 -35.51 14.24 -7.54
N ASN A 5 -35.51 13.09 -6.85
CA ASN A 5 -34.36 12.21 -6.70
C ASN A 5 -33.86 11.80 -8.08
N GLY A 6 -32.63 12.21 -8.42
CA GLY A 6 -31.83 11.52 -9.42
C GLY A 6 -31.39 10.18 -8.84
N ALA A 7 -32.31 9.22 -8.83
CA ALA A 7 -31.95 7.82 -8.64
C ALA A 7 -30.95 7.48 -9.75
N LEU A 8 -29.72 7.16 -9.36
CA LEU A 8 -28.74 6.48 -10.21
C LEU A 8 -29.44 5.27 -10.82
N SER A 9 -29.80 5.42 -12.10
CA SER A 9 -30.37 4.36 -12.93
C SER A 9 -29.38 3.21 -12.96
N GLU A 10 -29.86 2.02 -12.60
CA GLU A 10 -29.20 0.72 -12.75
C GLU A 10 -27.70 0.76 -12.42
N LYS A 11 -27.38 0.53 -11.13
CA LYS A 11 -26.04 0.11 -10.73
C LYS A 11 -25.57 -0.97 -11.70
N GLU A 12 -24.61 -0.65 -12.55
CA GLU A 12 -23.65 -1.64 -13.02
C GLU A 12 -23.28 -2.42 -11.76
N THR A 13 -23.71 -3.68 -11.68
CA THR A 13 -23.43 -4.52 -10.53
C THR A 13 -21.97 -4.92 -10.65
N TRP A 14 -21.07 -3.99 -10.32
CA TRP A 14 -19.66 -4.30 -10.13
C TRP A 14 -19.59 -5.41 -9.10
N THR A 15 -19.28 -6.63 -9.56
CA THR A 15 -19.11 -7.78 -8.66
C THR A 15 -18.03 -7.47 -7.64
N TRP A 16 -16.98 -6.77 -8.07
CA TRP A 16 -15.85 -6.37 -7.25
C TRP A 16 -15.59 -4.87 -7.28
N LEU A 17 -15.35 -4.30 -6.10
CA LEU A 17 -14.99 -2.90 -5.88
C LEU A 17 -13.77 -2.85 -4.96
N VAL A 18 -12.89 -1.88 -5.20
CA VAL A 18 -11.82 -1.54 -4.27
C VAL A 18 -11.95 -0.09 -3.87
N GLU A 19 -12.07 0.13 -2.57
CA GLU A 19 -12.05 1.45 -1.96
C GLU A 19 -10.66 1.71 -1.37
N ASN A 20 -10.12 2.91 -1.62
CA ASN A 20 -8.83 3.34 -1.10
C ASN A 20 -9.00 4.64 -0.32
N PHE A 21 -8.59 4.63 0.95
CA PHE A 21 -8.64 5.78 1.83
C PHE A 21 -7.23 6.20 2.19
N GLN A 22 -6.85 7.42 1.86
CA GLN A 22 -5.61 8.04 2.34
C GLN A 22 -5.87 8.67 3.71
N ILE A 23 -5.09 8.29 4.73
CA ILE A 23 -5.22 8.80 6.09
C ILE A 23 -4.27 10.00 6.23
N PRO A 24 -4.76 11.19 6.60
CA PRO A 24 -3.96 12.42 6.66
C PRO A 24 -3.10 12.47 7.93
N VAL A 25 -2.19 11.51 8.11
CA VAL A 25 -1.24 11.50 9.22
C VAL A 25 -0.29 12.71 9.14
N PRO A 26 0.26 13.18 10.28
CA PRO A 26 1.05 14.42 10.29
C PRO A 26 2.35 14.34 9.48
N LEU A 27 3.03 13.19 9.54
CA LEU A 27 4.24 12.84 8.79
C LEU A 27 4.12 11.43 8.23
N GLY A 28 4.72 11.22 7.06
CA GLY A 28 4.78 9.93 6.37
C GLY A 28 3.47 9.53 5.71
N ASP A 29 3.40 8.26 5.33
CA ASP A 29 2.27 7.67 4.62
C ASP A 29 1.39 6.83 5.55
N CYS A 30 0.09 6.81 5.25
CA CYS A 30 -0.86 5.91 5.89
C CYS A 30 -2.12 5.78 5.01
N SER A 31 -2.56 4.56 4.75
CA SER A 31 -3.77 4.33 3.95
C SER A 31 -4.47 3.03 4.32
N VAL A 32 -5.77 2.96 4.03
CA VAL A 32 -6.60 1.77 4.19
C VAL A 32 -7.14 1.37 2.83
N HIS A 33 -6.96 0.09 2.50
CA HIS A 33 -7.45 -0.50 1.26
C HIS A 33 -8.49 -1.54 1.58
N VAL A 34 -9.64 -1.47 0.91
CA VAL A 34 -10.80 -2.33 1.20
C VAL A 34 -11.27 -2.99 -0.08
N LEU A 35 -11.36 -4.32 -0.06
CA LEU A 35 -11.93 -5.13 -1.12
C LEU A 35 -13.38 -5.47 -0.79
N ILE A 36 -14.28 -5.18 -1.72
CA ILE A 36 -15.72 -5.37 -1.60
C ILE A 36 -16.20 -6.30 -2.72
N ASN A 37 -16.97 -7.32 -2.36
CA ASN A 37 -17.62 -8.25 -3.29
C ASN A 37 -19.13 -8.23 -3.09
N LYS A 38 -19.91 -8.00 -4.15
CA LYS A 38 -21.38 -8.05 -4.14
C LYS A 38 -21.99 -7.28 -2.94
N GLY A 39 -21.41 -6.11 -2.65
CA GLY A 39 -21.87 -5.26 -1.56
C GLY A 39 -21.44 -5.69 -0.16
N LYS A 40 -20.42 -6.53 0.00
CA LYS A 40 -19.84 -6.90 1.30
C LYS A 40 -18.33 -6.72 1.32
N VAL A 41 -17.79 -6.17 2.40
CA VAL A 41 -16.33 -6.15 2.62
C VAL A 41 -15.83 -7.59 2.79
N THR A 42 -14.86 -7.98 1.97
CA THR A 42 -14.24 -9.32 2.03
C THR A 42 -12.83 -9.30 2.62
N SER A 43 -12.11 -8.20 2.45
CA SER A 43 -10.78 -8.02 3.02
C SER A 43 -10.45 -6.54 3.14
N ALA A 44 -9.64 -6.17 4.13
CA ALA A 44 -9.04 -4.86 4.21
C ALA A 44 -7.64 -4.92 4.84
N PHE A 45 -6.76 -4.01 4.46
CA PHE A 45 -5.46 -3.86 5.11
C PHE A 45 -5.14 -2.39 5.36
N LEU A 46 -4.35 -2.17 6.41
CA LEU A 46 -3.72 -0.89 6.69
C LEU A 46 -2.31 -0.92 6.10
N MET A 47 -1.95 0.10 5.33
CA MET A 47 -0.60 0.31 4.83
C MET A 47 0.00 1.53 5.53
N ASP A 48 1.14 1.30 6.16
CA ASP A 48 1.89 2.24 7.00
C ASP A 48 1.07 2.82 8.17
N GLY A 49 1.57 3.88 8.78
CA GLY A 49 1.14 4.29 10.11
C GLY A 49 1.49 5.70 10.54
N GLY A 50 2.24 6.47 9.74
CA GLY A 50 2.59 7.84 10.06
C GLY A 50 3.49 8.02 11.29
N GLU A 51 3.90 9.26 11.51
CA GLU A 51 4.49 9.75 12.76
C GLU A 51 3.81 11.04 13.24
N ASN A 52 3.80 11.24 14.55
CA ASN A 52 3.31 12.48 15.17
C ASN A 52 4.14 13.68 14.71
N ALA A 53 3.47 14.82 14.46
CA ALA A 53 4.15 16.10 14.32
C ALA A 53 3.41 17.20 15.07
N ASP A 54 4.20 18.11 15.62
CA ASP A 54 3.74 19.25 16.40
C ASP A 54 2.80 18.77 17.54
N THR A 55 1.51 19.14 17.48
CA THR A 55 0.50 18.72 18.46
C THR A 55 -0.48 17.68 17.91
N ILE A 56 -0.25 17.15 16.71
CA ILE A 56 -1.14 16.21 16.04
C ILE A 56 -0.55 14.81 16.16
N SER A 57 -1.38 13.87 16.62
CA SER A 57 -0.98 12.48 16.78
C SER A 57 -1.44 11.63 15.59
N ALA A 58 -0.52 10.85 15.01
CA ALA A 58 -0.77 9.90 13.94
C ALA A 58 -1.74 8.79 14.41
N SER A 59 -1.51 8.24 15.60
CA SER A 59 -2.37 7.21 16.21
C SER A 59 -3.82 7.68 16.41
N ASP A 60 -4.02 8.92 16.88
CA ASP A 60 -5.37 9.52 16.96
C ASP A 60 -6.00 9.74 15.58
N THR A 61 -5.20 10.15 14.60
CA THR A 61 -5.67 10.41 13.23
C THR A 61 -6.10 9.12 12.54
N ILE A 62 -5.34 8.03 12.72
CA ILE A 62 -5.69 6.70 12.24
C ILE A 62 -7.02 6.26 12.86
N THR A 63 -7.15 6.36 14.18
CA THR A 63 -8.37 5.92 14.90
C THR A 63 -9.60 6.68 14.41
N LYS A 64 -9.53 8.01 14.32
CA LYS A 64 -10.63 8.84 13.83
C LYS A 64 -10.97 8.55 12.37
N SER A 65 -9.96 8.31 11.54
CA SER A 65 -10.18 7.99 10.12
C SER A 65 -10.87 6.65 9.96
N LEU A 66 -10.52 5.64 10.76
CA LEU A 66 -11.20 4.34 10.77
C LEU A 66 -12.68 4.47 11.20
N GLU A 67 -13.01 5.36 12.12
CA GLU A 67 -14.41 5.65 12.49
C GLU A 67 -15.20 6.33 11.36
N VAL A 68 -14.55 7.17 10.56
CA VAL A 68 -15.17 7.76 9.36
C VAL A 68 -15.36 6.68 8.29
N ILE A 69 -14.34 5.86 8.04
CA ILE A 69 -14.41 4.75 7.09
C ILE A 69 -15.54 3.78 7.45
N ASP A 70 -15.73 3.46 8.73
CA ASP A 70 -16.86 2.63 9.18
C ASP A 70 -18.23 3.21 8.80
N LYS A 71 -18.38 4.54 8.89
CA LYS A 71 -19.63 5.22 8.55
C LYS A 71 -19.85 5.22 7.04
N GLU A 72 -18.82 5.52 6.27
CA GLU A 72 -18.86 5.49 4.80
C GLU A 72 -19.17 4.08 4.28
N LEU A 73 -18.56 3.06 4.90
CA LEU A 73 -18.73 1.66 4.52
C LEU A 73 -19.87 0.94 5.26
N GLY A 74 -20.67 1.64 6.06
CA GLY A 74 -21.60 1.01 7.01
C GLY A 74 -22.54 -0.02 6.39
N LEU A 75 -23.04 0.25 5.17
CA LEU A 75 -23.87 -0.69 4.41
C LEU A 75 -23.11 -1.94 3.96
N PHE A 76 -21.83 -1.81 3.60
CA PHE A 76 -20.96 -2.92 3.19
C PHE A 76 -20.45 -3.75 4.37
N LEU A 77 -20.54 -3.21 5.59
CA LEU A 77 -20.03 -3.80 6.83
C LEU A 77 -21.12 -4.38 7.74
N ASP A 78 -22.39 -4.39 7.31
CA ASP A 78 -23.53 -4.72 8.17
C ASP A 78 -23.52 -3.89 9.48
N ASN A 79 -23.11 -2.61 9.38
CA ASN A 79 -22.89 -1.67 10.49
C ASN A 79 -21.93 -2.14 11.59
N LYS A 80 -20.98 -3.03 11.26
CA LYS A 80 -19.90 -3.45 12.18
C LYS A 80 -18.62 -2.65 11.91
N PRO A 81 -17.71 -2.52 12.89
CA PRO A 81 -16.40 -1.95 12.65
C PRO A 81 -15.62 -2.74 11.60
N LEU A 82 -14.95 -2.04 10.69
CA LEU A 82 -14.01 -2.61 9.73
C LEU A 82 -12.95 -3.46 10.44
N LYS A 83 -12.74 -4.68 9.95
CA LYS A 83 -11.66 -5.59 10.38
C LYS A 83 -10.50 -5.49 9.41
N LEU A 84 -9.29 -5.49 9.94
CA LEU A 84 -8.05 -5.45 9.17
C LEU A 84 -7.45 -6.85 9.13
N ASN A 85 -7.24 -7.36 7.92
CA ASN A 85 -6.65 -8.67 7.65
C ASN A 85 -5.12 -8.61 7.65
N ALA A 86 -4.55 -7.47 7.28
CA ALA A 86 -3.11 -7.26 7.28
C ALA A 86 -2.74 -5.85 7.73
N TRP A 87 -1.52 -5.75 8.25
CA TRP A 87 -0.78 -4.50 8.36
C TRP A 87 0.47 -4.58 7.50
N VAL A 88 0.63 -3.63 6.60
CA VAL A 88 1.74 -3.55 5.66
C VAL A 88 2.62 -2.37 6.05
N VAL A 89 3.91 -2.60 6.26
CA VAL A 89 4.89 -1.55 6.59
C VAL A 89 5.92 -1.48 5.46
N THR A 90 5.89 -0.42 4.67
CA THR A 90 6.68 -0.32 3.44
C THR A 90 8.17 -0.25 3.73
N HIS A 91 8.58 0.54 4.72
CA HIS A 91 9.90 0.51 5.33
C HIS A 91 9.83 0.97 6.79
N TRP A 92 10.93 0.80 7.53
CA TRP A 92 10.99 1.02 8.98
C TRP A 92 11.52 2.40 9.37
N ASP A 93 11.26 3.43 8.54
CA ASP A 93 11.39 4.81 9.01
C ASP A 93 10.21 5.19 9.91
N ALA A 94 10.48 6.05 10.88
CA ALA A 94 9.56 6.30 11.99
C ALA A 94 8.18 6.73 11.51
N ASP A 95 8.13 7.52 10.43
CA ASP A 95 6.95 8.04 9.78
C ASP A 95 6.14 7.00 8.98
N HIS A 96 6.56 5.74 8.93
CA HIS A 96 5.78 4.66 8.31
C HIS A 96 5.15 3.68 9.30
N TYR A 97 5.59 3.64 10.57
CA TYR A 97 5.08 2.64 11.53
C TYR A 97 4.75 3.18 12.91
N LYS A 98 5.29 4.33 13.31
CA LYS A 98 5.31 4.75 14.71
C LYS A 98 3.90 5.02 15.25
N GLY A 99 2.99 5.57 14.45
CA GLY A 99 1.60 5.75 14.84
C GLY A 99 0.89 4.42 15.13
N VAL A 100 1.19 3.34 14.41
CA VAL A 100 0.63 2.01 14.71
C VAL A 100 1.29 1.39 15.94
N PHE A 101 2.60 1.56 16.14
CA PHE A 101 3.25 1.11 17.37
C PHE A 101 2.66 1.77 18.62
N GLU A 102 2.39 3.07 18.55
CA GLU A 102 1.67 3.80 19.60
C GLU A 102 0.30 3.18 19.92
N LEU A 103 -0.46 2.80 18.89
CA LEU A 103 -1.75 2.11 19.04
C LEU A 103 -1.59 0.74 19.70
N LEU A 104 -0.60 -0.06 19.29
CA LEU A 104 -0.30 -1.39 19.83
C LEU A 104 0.13 -1.33 21.30
N GLU A 105 0.99 -0.37 21.65
CA GLU A 105 1.48 -0.18 23.02
C GLU A 105 0.49 0.55 23.94
N GLY A 106 -0.60 1.09 23.38
CA GLY A 106 -1.56 1.92 24.10
C GLY A 106 -1.00 3.26 24.56
N ARG A 107 -0.01 3.79 23.82
CA ARG A 107 0.68 5.05 24.12
C ARG A 107 0.20 6.13 23.15
N PHE A 108 -0.41 7.20 23.67
CA PHE A 108 -0.74 8.39 22.89
C PHE A 108 -0.02 9.60 23.50
N SER A 109 0.29 10.60 22.66
CA SER A 109 1.02 11.84 22.99
C SER A 109 0.73 12.36 24.41
N ASN A 110 1.79 12.63 25.20
CA ASN A 110 1.81 13.07 26.60
C ASN A 110 1.60 12.01 27.72
N ASN A 111 2.04 10.76 27.56
CA ASN A 111 2.05 9.74 28.64
C ASN A 111 0.67 9.48 29.30
N LYS A 112 -0.44 9.93 28.69
CA LYS A 112 -1.78 9.63 29.16
C LYS A 112 -2.31 8.41 28.42
N LEU A 113 -2.44 7.31 29.16
CA LEU A 113 -3.14 6.09 28.73
C LEU A 113 -4.61 6.42 28.40
N MET A 114 -4.95 6.61 27.13
CA MET A 114 -6.33 6.56 26.65
C MET A 114 -6.70 5.09 26.38
N LYS A 115 -7.11 4.36 27.42
CA LYS A 115 -7.48 2.92 27.32
C LYS A 115 -8.59 2.62 26.28
N GLY A 116 -9.37 3.62 25.85
CA GLY A 116 -10.48 3.46 24.90
C GLY A 116 -10.08 3.35 23.43
N ASN A 117 -9.16 4.20 22.93
CA ASN A 117 -8.83 4.25 21.50
C ASN A 117 -7.92 3.08 21.07
N SER A 118 -6.98 2.67 21.93
CA SER A 118 -6.15 1.49 21.66
C SER A 118 -6.97 0.20 21.65
N SER A 119 -7.95 0.06 22.55
CA SER A 119 -8.82 -1.13 22.55
C SER A 119 -9.73 -1.22 21.33
N SER A 120 -10.24 -0.09 20.80
CA SER A 120 -11.01 -0.10 19.55
C SER A 120 -10.15 -0.48 18.34
N PHE A 121 -8.91 0.05 18.25
CA PHE A 121 -7.99 -0.32 17.18
C PHE A 121 -7.53 -1.78 17.27
N LEU A 122 -7.13 -2.26 18.44
CA LEU A 122 -6.75 -3.66 18.66
C LEU A 122 -7.90 -4.63 18.36
N ASN A 123 -9.15 -4.21 18.58
CA ASN A 123 -10.30 -5.01 18.17
C ASN A 123 -10.45 -5.09 16.64
N ARG A 124 -9.98 -4.09 15.88
CA ARG A 124 -9.98 -4.12 14.40
C ARG A 124 -8.82 -4.96 13.87
N LEU A 125 -7.65 -4.79 14.50
CA LEU A 125 -6.40 -5.46 14.21
C LEU A 125 -6.24 -6.64 15.16
N ASP A 126 -7.03 -7.70 14.94
CA ASP A 126 -6.93 -8.94 15.72
C ASP A 126 -5.56 -9.57 15.44
N THR A 127 -4.56 -9.20 16.24
CA THR A 127 -3.14 -9.47 15.93
C THR A 127 -2.79 -10.95 15.95
N ALA A 128 -3.66 -11.81 16.49
CA ALA A 128 -3.53 -13.26 16.39
C ALA A 128 -3.88 -13.80 14.99
N HIS A 129 -4.69 -13.07 14.23
CA HIS A 129 -5.18 -13.45 12.90
C HIS A 129 -4.81 -12.45 11.80
N THR A 130 -4.10 -11.37 12.15
CA THR A 130 -3.65 -10.34 11.22
C THR A 130 -2.27 -10.71 10.68
N ASP A 131 -2.11 -10.61 9.36
CA ASP A 131 -0.81 -10.75 8.71
C ASP A 131 0.03 -9.47 8.80
N LEU A 132 1.34 -9.62 8.92
CA LEU A 132 2.27 -8.50 8.95
C LEU A 132 3.28 -8.62 7.81
N TYR A 133 3.27 -7.67 6.89
CA TYR A 133 4.14 -7.65 5.73
C TYR A 133 5.04 -6.42 5.75
N PHE A 134 6.34 -6.58 5.48
CA PHE A 134 7.24 -5.43 5.52
C PHE A 134 8.41 -5.48 4.54
N GLY A 135 8.82 -4.32 4.03
CA GLY A 135 9.79 -4.23 2.92
C GLY A 135 11.23 -4.59 3.30
N HIS A 136 11.64 -4.41 4.56
CA HIS A 136 13.03 -4.63 4.97
C HIS A 136 13.17 -5.13 6.41
N GLU A 137 14.33 -5.68 6.77
CA GLU A 137 14.55 -6.21 8.12
C GLU A 137 14.42 -5.15 9.21
N ARG A 138 13.99 -5.61 10.39
CA ARG A 138 13.65 -4.78 11.56
C ARG A 138 14.89 -4.53 12.41
N THR A 139 14.90 -3.39 13.09
CA THR A 139 15.78 -3.20 14.25
C THR A 139 15.38 -4.10 15.43
N ILE A 140 16.30 -4.31 16.38
CA ILE A 140 16.07 -5.13 17.58
C ILE A 140 14.84 -4.65 18.35
N ASP A 141 14.63 -3.35 18.48
CA ASP A 141 13.52 -2.81 19.28
C ASP A 141 12.17 -2.94 18.57
N GLN A 142 12.13 -2.75 17.24
CA GLN A 142 10.94 -3.04 16.44
C GLN A 142 10.56 -4.52 16.53
N LYS A 143 11.55 -5.42 16.48
CA LYS A 143 11.33 -6.86 16.59
C LYS A 143 10.65 -7.24 17.91
N LYS A 144 11.10 -6.67 19.05
CA LYS A 144 10.48 -6.94 20.37
C LYS A 144 9.00 -6.54 20.43
N ILE A 145 8.64 -5.38 19.86
CA ILE A 145 7.25 -4.92 19.86
C ILE A 145 6.40 -5.86 18.99
N ILE A 146 6.89 -6.23 17.80
CA ILE A 146 6.16 -7.16 16.94
C ILE A 146 5.99 -8.53 17.60
N GLU A 147 7.06 -9.09 18.18
CA GLU A 147 7.02 -10.40 18.88
C GLU A 147 6.04 -10.42 20.05
N LYS A 148 5.82 -9.26 20.68
CA LYS A 148 4.85 -9.11 21.77
C LYS A 148 3.40 -9.14 21.27
N HIS A 149 3.14 -8.67 20.04
CA HIS A 149 1.78 -8.41 19.57
C HIS A 149 1.32 -9.37 18.46
N PHE A 150 2.21 -9.84 17.59
CA PHE A 150 1.86 -10.66 16.41
C PHE A 150 2.42 -12.08 16.50
N ASP A 151 1.74 -13.02 15.84
CA ASP A 151 2.33 -14.33 15.55
C ASP A 151 3.40 -14.19 14.47
N LEU A 152 4.65 -14.49 14.81
CA LEU A 152 5.78 -14.43 13.89
C LEU A 152 5.62 -15.33 12.66
N LYS A 153 4.81 -16.39 12.73
CA LYS A 153 4.52 -17.25 11.57
C LYS A 153 3.72 -16.54 10.48
N ARG A 154 3.05 -15.44 10.83
CA ARG A 154 2.27 -14.59 9.94
C ARG A 154 3.02 -13.34 9.49
N CYS A 155 4.30 -13.25 9.82
CA CYS A 155 5.18 -12.14 9.45
C CYS A 155 6.01 -12.52 8.22
N LEU A 156 5.86 -11.78 7.12
CA LEU A 156 6.70 -11.94 5.91
C LEU A 156 7.48 -10.65 5.62
N VAL A 157 8.70 -10.79 5.07
CA VAL A 157 9.63 -9.68 4.89
C VAL A 157 10.37 -9.69 3.56
N GLY A 158 10.62 -8.51 3.01
CA GLY A 158 11.57 -8.29 1.92
C GLY A 158 11.22 -9.11 0.69
N LYS A 159 12.18 -9.86 0.13
CA LYS A 159 11.92 -10.68 -1.06
C LYS A 159 10.80 -11.71 -0.87
N ASP A 160 10.55 -12.14 0.37
CA ASP A 160 9.55 -13.16 0.65
C ASP A 160 8.12 -12.63 0.48
N ILE A 161 7.90 -11.32 0.36
CA ILE A 161 6.58 -10.75 0.04
C ILE A 161 6.38 -10.48 -1.46
N ILE A 162 7.39 -10.66 -2.32
CA ILE A 162 7.23 -10.48 -3.76
C ILE A 162 6.27 -11.55 -4.31
N GLY A 163 5.28 -11.09 -5.09
CA GLY A 163 4.20 -11.90 -5.63
C GLY A 163 3.02 -12.15 -4.70
N LEU A 164 3.04 -11.57 -3.50
CA LEU A 164 1.93 -11.67 -2.56
C LEU A 164 0.78 -10.73 -2.96
N ASP A 165 -0.46 -11.24 -2.95
CA ASP A 165 -1.67 -10.43 -3.01
C ASP A 165 -2.06 -9.98 -1.59
N LEU A 166 -1.93 -8.68 -1.31
CA LEU A 166 -2.18 -8.10 0.01
C LEU A 166 -3.64 -8.24 0.48
N PHE A 167 -4.59 -8.49 -0.43
CA PHE A 167 -5.97 -8.75 -0.02
C PHE A 167 -6.20 -10.17 0.49
N SER A 168 -5.51 -11.17 -0.04
CA SER A 168 -5.79 -12.57 0.29
C SER A 168 -4.66 -13.27 1.05
N GLY A 169 -3.44 -12.70 1.02
CA GLY A 169 -2.24 -13.32 1.56
C GLY A 169 -1.71 -14.47 0.70
N ASP A 170 -2.26 -14.67 -0.49
CA ASP A 170 -1.81 -15.72 -1.41
C ASP A 170 -0.69 -15.22 -2.30
N ARG A 171 0.21 -16.14 -2.67
CA ARG A 171 1.28 -15.88 -3.60
C ARG A 171 0.85 -16.20 -5.03
N LEU A 172 0.90 -15.20 -5.90
CA LEU A 172 0.56 -15.30 -7.31
C LEU A 172 1.76 -15.77 -8.16
N PHE A 173 2.96 -15.34 -7.79
CA PHE A 173 4.23 -15.68 -8.44
C PHE A 173 5.38 -15.62 -7.43
N ASP A 174 6.53 -16.20 -7.75
CA ASP A 174 7.75 -16.08 -6.94
C ASP A 174 8.63 -14.89 -7.38
N ALA A 175 9.78 -14.70 -6.75
CA ALA A 175 10.66 -13.57 -7.05
C ALA A 175 11.24 -13.64 -8.48
N GLU A 176 11.29 -14.86 -9.03
CA GLU A 176 11.69 -15.20 -10.38
C GLU A 176 10.59 -14.93 -11.42
N GLY A 177 9.38 -14.57 -10.95
CA GLY A 177 8.20 -14.29 -11.76
C GLY A 177 7.53 -15.53 -12.33
N ASP A 178 7.92 -16.71 -11.86
CA ASP A 178 7.27 -17.95 -12.25
C ASP A 178 5.87 -17.98 -11.61
N ASN A 179 4.88 -18.16 -12.47
CA ASN A 179 3.49 -18.27 -12.06
C ASN A 179 3.32 -19.48 -11.15
N LEU A 180 2.99 -19.21 -9.89
CA LEU A 180 2.53 -20.27 -9.01
C LEU A 180 1.09 -20.58 -9.40
N LYS A 181 0.71 -21.87 -9.36
CA LYS A 181 -0.67 -22.27 -9.63
C LYS A 181 -1.58 -21.37 -8.81
N LEU A 182 -2.31 -20.49 -9.51
CA LEU A 182 -3.29 -19.64 -8.89
C LEU A 182 -4.19 -20.57 -8.07
N SER A 183 -4.30 -20.29 -6.77
CA SER A 183 -5.46 -20.78 -6.04
C SER A 183 -6.70 -20.39 -6.87
N PRO A 184 -7.75 -21.23 -6.95
CA PRO A 184 -8.93 -21.05 -7.80
C PRO A 184 -9.81 -19.84 -7.42
N PHE A 185 -9.20 -18.75 -6.96
CA PHE A 185 -9.83 -17.46 -6.79
C PHE A 185 -10.39 -16.99 -8.13
N ASP A 186 -11.65 -16.59 -8.04
CA ASP A 186 -12.45 -15.89 -9.05
C ASP A 186 -11.55 -15.08 -9.99
N GLU A 187 -11.55 -15.46 -11.28
CA GLU A 187 -10.78 -14.82 -12.36
C GLU A 187 -11.05 -13.31 -12.42
N ALA A 188 -12.21 -12.87 -11.92
CA ALA A 188 -12.65 -11.49 -11.85
C ALA A 188 -12.08 -10.65 -10.70
N ARG A 189 -11.62 -11.29 -9.62
CA ARG A 189 -11.33 -10.58 -8.36
C ARG A 189 -10.12 -9.65 -8.53
N PRO A 190 -10.17 -8.39 -8.05
CA PRO A 190 -9.01 -7.49 -8.01
C PRO A 190 -7.86 -8.07 -7.19
N ARG A 191 -6.62 -7.78 -7.60
CA ARG A 191 -5.39 -8.25 -6.94
C ARG A 191 -4.54 -7.05 -6.56
N PHE A 192 -4.10 -6.97 -5.30
CA PHE A 192 -3.20 -5.94 -4.83
C PHE A 192 -1.82 -6.55 -4.60
N CYS A 193 -1.05 -6.66 -5.67
CA CYS A 193 0.14 -7.50 -5.69
C CYS A 193 1.42 -6.72 -5.41
N VAL A 194 2.25 -7.23 -4.52
CA VAL A 194 3.62 -6.74 -4.31
C VAL A 194 4.52 -7.25 -5.44
N TYR A 195 5.19 -6.35 -6.15
CA TYR A 195 6.10 -6.73 -7.22
C TYR A 195 7.57 -6.39 -6.90
N ALA A 196 7.82 -5.55 -5.89
CA ALA A 196 9.17 -5.26 -5.41
C ALA A 196 9.18 -4.97 -3.90
N ALA A 197 10.27 -5.35 -3.25
CA ALA A 197 10.55 -5.08 -1.84
C ALA A 197 12.05 -5.25 -1.55
N SER A 198 12.60 -4.58 -0.54
CA SER A 198 14.03 -4.70 -0.16
C SER A 198 15.00 -4.41 -1.32
N GLY A 199 14.66 -3.48 -2.22
CA GLY A 199 15.50 -3.16 -3.38
C GLY A 199 15.54 -4.26 -4.46
N VAL A 200 14.68 -5.27 -4.36
CA VAL A 200 14.56 -6.39 -5.31
C VAL A 200 13.18 -6.34 -5.97
N GLY A 201 13.15 -6.38 -7.30
CA GLY A 201 11.92 -6.52 -8.09
C GLY A 201 11.75 -7.93 -8.65
N MET A 202 10.53 -8.27 -9.03
CA MET A 202 10.22 -9.48 -9.80
C MET A 202 11.09 -9.57 -11.07
N ASN A 203 11.49 -10.79 -11.46
CA ASN A 203 12.37 -11.08 -12.60
C ASN A 203 13.79 -10.50 -12.47
N CYS A 204 14.16 -10.02 -11.28
CA CYS A 204 15.47 -9.44 -11.01
C CYS A 204 16.18 -10.25 -9.92
N THR A 205 16.54 -11.50 -10.23
CA THR A 205 17.30 -12.40 -9.33
C THR A 205 18.67 -11.82 -8.98
N GLN A 206 19.24 -11.01 -9.87
CA GLN A 206 20.30 -10.06 -9.55
C GLN A 206 19.63 -8.70 -9.41
N GLY A 207 19.27 -8.32 -8.18
CA GLY A 207 18.58 -7.06 -7.91
C GLY A 207 19.15 -5.93 -8.76
N ILE A 208 18.28 -5.11 -9.36
CA ILE A 208 18.65 -4.03 -10.29
C ILE A 208 19.75 -3.11 -9.70
N PHE A 209 19.92 -3.12 -8.37
CA PHE A 209 20.95 -2.38 -7.62
C PHE A 209 22.15 -3.15 -7.08
N ARG A 210 22.31 -4.45 -7.36
CA ARG A 210 23.58 -5.14 -7.04
C ARG A 210 24.72 -4.79 -7.99
N GLN A 211 24.63 -3.69 -8.74
CA GLN A 211 25.80 -3.06 -9.34
C GLN A 211 26.68 -2.48 -8.21
N GLY A 212 27.52 -3.34 -7.61
CA GLY A 212 28.57 -2.95 -6.68
C GLY A 212 28.39 -3.37 -5.21
N ASN A 213 27.57 -4.38 -4.89
CA ASN A 213 27.34 -4.85 -3.51
C ASN A 213 26.83 -3.77 -2.52
N LYS A 214 26.19 -2.71 -3.00
CA LYS A 214 25.62 -1.69 -2.11
C LYS A 214 24.24 -2.16 -1.63
N GLU A 215 24.05 -2.19 -0.31
CA GLU A 215 22.72 -2.37 0.29
C GLU A 215 21.78 -1.25 -0.16
N PRO A 216 20.49 -1.54 -0.44
CA PRO A 216 19.52 -0.51 -0.78
C PRO A 216 19.44 0.50 0.37
N ASP A 217 19.29 1.78 0.03
CA ASP A 217 18.91 2.74 1.06
C ASP A 217 17.47 2.48 1.54
N LYS A 218 17.06 3.23 2.56
CA LYS A 218 15.77 3.00 3.22
C LYS A 218 14.58 3.17 2.27
N ASN A 219 14.66 4.13 1.38
CA ASN A 219 13.61 4.43 0.42
C ASN A 219 13.56 3.35 -0.66
N GLU A 220 14.75 2.94 -1.13
CA GLU A 220 14.91 1.84 -2.09
C GLU A 220 14.43 0.49 -1.52
N SER A 221 14.28 0.37 -0.21
CA SER A 221 13.78 -0.84 0.46
C SER A 221 12.25 -0.96 0.51
N SER A 222 11.53 0.10 0.08
CA SER A 222 10.08 0.20 0.11
C SER A 222 9.36 -0.94 -0.63
N ILE A 223 8.16 -1.26 -0.16
CA ILE A 223 7.21 -2.11 -0.89
C ILE A 223 6.63 -1.31 -2.06
N LEU A 224 6.72 -1.89 -3.26
CA LEU A 224 6.03 -1.40 -4.44
C LEU A 224 4.95 -2.41 -4.86
N ALA A 225 3.74 -1.92 -5.10
CA ALA A 225 2.60 -2.77 -5.37
C ALA A 225 1.70 -2.22 -6.49
N ILE A 226 1.00 -3.14 -7.16
CA ILE A 226 0.07 -2.87 -8.24
C ILE A 226 -1.29 -3.45 -7.87
N LEU A 227 -2.32 -2.61 -7.97
CA LEU A 227 -3.69 -3.03 -7.92
C LEU A 227 -4.19 -3.26 -9.35
N SER A 228 -4.63 -4.48 -9.67
CA SER A 228 -5.10 -4.86 -11.01
C SER A 228 -6.47 -5.53 -10.99
N TRP A 229 -7.25 -5.33 -12.05
CA TRP A 229 -8.51 -6.03 -12.34
C TRP A 229 -8.31 -6.94 -13.55
N PRO A 230 -8.13 -8.27 -13.36
CA PRO A 230 -7.77 -9.17 -14.46
C PRO A 230 -8.76 -9.20 -15.63
N GLU A 231 -10.07 -9.06 -15.36
CA GLU A 231 -11.11 -9.04 -16.39
C GLU A 231 -11.06 -7.82 -17.30
N THR A 232 -10.70 -6.66 -16.75
CA THR A 232 -10.77 -5.37 -17.48
C THR A 232 -9.40 -4.85 -17.89
N GLY A 233 -8.33 -5.47 -17.41
CA GLY A 233 -6.95 -4.99 -17.55
C GLY A 233 -6.64 -3.73 -16.74
N ARG A 234 -7.61 -3.12 -16.06
CA ARG A 234 -7.40 -1.87 -15.30
C ARG A 234 -6.34 -2.05 -14.22
N CYS A 235 -5.45 -1.07 -14.08
CA CYS A 235 -4.33 -1.11 -13.15
C CYS A 235 -4.11 0.25 -12.46
N SER A 236 -3.72 0.20 -11.18
CA SER A 236 -3.33 1.35 -10.36
C SER A 236 -2.02 1.04 -9.64
N TYR A 237 -1.16 2.05 -9.49
CA TYR A 237 0.14 1.94 -8.85
C TYR A 237 0.13 2.56 -7.47
N PHE A 238 0.63 1.81 -6.50
CA PHE A 238 0.84 2.26 -5.13
C PHE A 238 2.24 1.86 -4.67
N ALA A 239 3.13 2.84 -4.49
CA ALA A 239 4.19 2.71 -3.51
C ALA A 239 3.59 3.10 -2.17
N GLY A 240 3.73 2.26 -1.15
CA GLY A 240 3.25 2.65 0.17
C GLY A 240 4.18 3.61 0.89
N GLY A 241 5.42 3.81 0.41
CA GLY A 241 6.36 4.78 0.95
C GLY A 241 7.12 5.56 -0.12
N ASP A 242 8.44 5.66 0.07
CA ASP A 242 9.28 6.57 -0.71
C ASP A 242 9.69 6.07 -2.09
N GLY A 243 9.38 4.81 -2.40
CA GLY A 243 9.49 4.26 -3.74
C GLY A 243 10.90 4.18 -4.31
N ASN A 244 10.99 3.79 -5.58
CA ASN A 244 12.24 3.78 -6.34
C ASN A 244 11.93 3.82 -7.84
N ALA A 245 12.16 4.97 -8.48
CA ALA A 245 11.84 5.16 -9.89
C ALA A 245 12.48 4.14 -10.84
N GLU A 246 13.70 3.65 -10.56
CA GLU A 246 14.36 2.68 -11.43
C GLU A 246 13.75 1.27 -11.29
N LEU A 247 13.34 0.85 -10.09
CA LEU A 247 12.58 -0.40 -9.90
C LEU A 247 11.19 -0.31 -10.49
N ALA A 248 10.51 0.81 -10.24
CA ALA A 248 9.20 1.06 -10.82
C ALA A 248 9.26 1.01 -12.35
N ALA A 249 10.24 1.68 -12.96
CA ALA A 249 10.38 1.69 -14.42
C ALA A 249 10.79 0.34 -15.04
N GLY A 250 11.66 -0.41 -14.37
CA GLY A 250 12.20 -1.68 -14.90
C GLY A 250 11.32 -2.90 -14.63
N GLY A 251 10.76 -2.99 -13.41
CA GLY A 251 10.02 -4.16 -12.94
C GLY A 251 8.54 -4.16 -13.32
N ILE A 252 7.87 -3.01 -13.26
CA ILE A 252 6.42 -2.91 -13.51
C ILE A 252 6.07 -3.27 -14.95
N LEU A 253 6.82 -2.77 -15.93
CA LEU A 253 6.49 -3.04 -17.34
C LEU A 253 6.57 -4.54 -17.67
N SER A 254 7.54 -5.24 -17.09
CA SER A 254 7.65 -6.69 -17.22
C SER A 254 6.49 -7.40 -16.51
N PHE A 255 6.14 -6.97 -15.29
CA PHE A 255 4.97 -7.48 -14.57
C PHE A 255 3.66 -7.31 -15.35
N ILE A 256 3.37 -6.11 -15.85
CA ILE A 256 2.15 -5.86 -16.63
C ILE A 256 2.12 -6.73 -17.87
N ARG A 257 3.25 -6.85 -18.59
CA ARG A 257 3.34 -7.68 -19.80
C ARG A 257 3.06 -9.14 -19.54
N ASP A 258 3.65 -9.67 -18.48
CA ASP A 258 3.66 -11.11 -18.25
C ASP A 258 2.43 -11.56 -17.44
N GLN A 259 1.81 -10.66 -16.66
CA GLN A 259 0.74 -11.00 -15.70
C GLN A 259 -0.62 -10.34 -15.98
N CYS A 260 -0.65 -9.16 -16.58
CA CYS A 260 -1.92 -8.43 -16.81
C CYS A 260 -2.53 -8.68 -18.19
N ASP A 261 -1.97 -9.60 -18.99
CA ASP A 261 -2.32 -9.83 -20.39
C ASP A 261 -2.42 -8.49 -21.14
N ILE A 262 -1.28 -7.89 -21.49
CA ILE A 262 -1.21 -6.58 -22.16
C ILE A 262 -2.16 -6.46 -23.37
N ALA A 263 -2.52 -7.57 -24.01
CA ALA A 263 -3.51 -7.57 -25.10
C ALA A 263 -4.92 -7.14 -24.66
N LYS A 264 -5.23 -7.21 -23.35
CA LYS A 264 -6.47 -6.74 -22.72
C LYS A 264 -6.36 -5.34 -22.13
N LEU A 265 -5.15 -4.81 -21.93
CA LEU A 265 -5.02 -3.38 -21.69
C LEU A 265 -5.48 -2.68 -22.96
N PRO A 266 -6.55 -1.88 -22.90
CA PRO A 266 -7.04 -1.26 -24.12
C PRO A 266 -5.90 -0.39 -24.70
N GLU A 267 -5.71 -0.49 -26.01
CA GLU A 267 -4.55 0.07 -26.70
C GLU A 267 -4.43 1.58 -26.39
N GLY A 268 -3.33 1.99 -25.76
CA GLY A 268 -3.10 3.38 -25.34
C GLY A 268 -3.60 3.78 -23.95
N HIS A 269 -4.18 2.87 -23.17
CA HIS A 269 -4.67 3.16 -21.83
C HIS A 269 -3.58 2.92 -20.77
N GLY A 270 -3.12 4.01 -20.16
CA GLY A 270 -2.27 3.97 -18.98
C GLY A 270 -3.01 3.58 -17.70
N PHE A 271 -2.29 3.64 -16.59
CA PHE A 271 -2.81 3.38 -15.25
C PHE A 271 -3.98 4.30 -14.91
N ASP A 272 -4.97 3.78 -14.18
CA ASP A 272 -6.08 4.59 -13.69
C ASP A 272 -5.60 5.59 -12.64
N VAL A 273 -4.76 5.13 -11.71
CA VAL A 273 -4.21 5.92 -10.60
C VAL A 273 -2.73 5.59 -10.41
N MET A 274 -1.93 6.62 -10.12
CA MET A 274 -0.56 6.47 -9.62
C MET A 274 -0.42 7.31 -8.35
N LYS A 275 -0.13 6.68 -7.20
CA LYS A 275 0.42 7.40 -6.05
C LYS A 275 1.85 7.80 -6.38
N MET A 276 2.18 9.08 -6.21
CA MET A 276 3.55 9.53 -6.33
C MET A 276 4.38 9.03 -5.15
N ASP A 277 5.60 8.62 -5.47
CA ASP A 277 6.61 8.18 -4.52
C ASP A 277 7.08 9.37 -3.66
N HIS A 278 7.35 9.12 -2.37
CA HIS A 278 7.95 10.09 -1.44
C HIS A 278 7.23 11.44 -1.45
N HIS A 279 5.92 11.43 -1.23
CA HIS A 279 5.09 12.64 -1.16
C HIS A 279 5.14 13.53 -2.41
N GLY A 280 5.47 12.96 -3.58
CA GLY A 280 5.63 13.72 -4.82
C GLY A 280 7.03 14.34 -5.00
N SER A 281 8.03 13.88 -4.24
CA SER A 281 9.42 14.28 -4.41
C SER A 281 9.85 14.05 -5.84
N SER A 282 10.32 15.12 -6.49
CA SER A 282 10.86 15.01 -7.84
C SER A 282 12.08 14.09 -7.89
N ALA A 283 12.78 13.90 -6.77
CA ALA A 283 13.94 13.02 -6.77
C ALA A 283 13.52 11.54 -6.92
N GLU A 284 12.52 11.12 -6.15
CA GLU A 284 12.07 9.72 -6.19
C GLU A 284 11.08 9.46 -7.32
N THR A 285 10.36 10.49 -7.80
CA THR A 285 9.42 10.34 -8.91
C THR A 285 10.06 10.57 -10.28
N PHE A 286 11.07 11.45 -10.38
CA PHE A 286 11.64 11.89 -11.66
C PHE A 286 13.19 11.83 -11.75
N PHE A 287 13.95 11.96 -10.64
CA PHE A 287 15.40 12.20 -10.68
C PHE A 287 16.19 11.63 -9.48
N LYS A 288 16.94 10.53 -9.62
CA LYS A 288 17.79 10.08 -8.50
C LYS A 288 18.79 11.17 -8.06
N LYS A 289 18.84 11.43 -6.75
CA LYS A 289 19.69 12.45 -6.11
C LYS A 289 21.18 12.27 -6.49
N GLY A 290 21.79 13.30 -7.08
CA GLY A 290 23.25 13.39 -7.25
C GLY A 290 23.85 12.87 -8.56
N VAL A 291 23.04 12.40 -9.52
CA VAL A 291 23.51 12.09 -10.88
C VAL A 291 22.44 12.57 -11.86
N ILE A 292 22.82 13.42 -12.81
CA ILE A 292 21.96 13.81 -13.94
C ILE A 292 21.43 12.52 -14.59
N ALA A 293 20.13 12.28 -14.41
CA ALA A 293 19.29 11.25 -15.00
C ALA A 293 20.00 10.05 -15.67
N ARG A 294 20.00 8.87 -15.04
CA ARG A 294 20.25 7.59 -15.75
C ARG A 294 19.06 7.15 -16.59
N LEU A 295 17.86 7.71 -16.37
CA LEU A 295 16.65 7.41 -17.13
C LEU A 295 16.26 8.61 -18.00
N SER A 296 16.12 8.38 -19.31
CA SER A 296 15.50 9.35 -20.21
C SER A 296 14.03 9.59 -19.82
N LEU A 297 13.44 10.72 -20.22
CA LEU A 297 12.04 11.05 -19.92
C LEU A 297 11.08 9.93 -20.34
N GLU A 298 11.35 9.23 -21.45
CA GLU A 298 10.55 8.08 -21.89
C GLU A 298 10.64 6.84 -20.98
N LYS A 299 11.63 6.79 -20.08
CA LYS A 299 11.85 5.70 -19.13
C LYS A 299 11.39 6.02 -17.71
N LEU A 300 10.80 7.20 -17.48
CA LEU A 300 10.27 7.54 -16.15
C LEU A 300 8.96 6.78 -15.89
N PRO A 301 8.70 6.34 -14.64
CA PRO A 301 7.45 5.66 -14.28
C PRO A 301 6.21 6.42 -14.72
N ILE A 302 6.15 7.75 -14.51
CA ILE A 302 5.00 8.57 -14.93
C ILE A 302 4.75 8.53 -16.44
N THR A 303 5.82 8.50 -17.25
CA THR A 303 5.74 8.50 -18.71
C THR A 303 5.36 7.11 -19.24
N GLN A 304 5.87 6.07 -18.59
CA GLN A 304 5.59 4.68 -18.93
C GLN A 304 4.18 4.27 -18.50
N PHE A 305 3.76 4.66 -17.29
CA PHE A 305 2.47 4.29 -16.73
C PHE A 305 1.34 5.14 -17.30
N ARG A 306 1.61 6.36 -17.78
CA ARG A 306 0.61 7.29 -18.34
C ARG A 306 -0.64 7.41 -17.45
N PRO A 307 -0.48 7.70 -16.14
CA PRO A 307 -1.58 7.65 -15.21
C PRO A 307 -2.64 8.69 -15.56
N ARG A 308 -3.92 8.32 -15.47
CA ARG A 308 -5.04 9.25 -15.66
C ARG A 308 -5.28 10.13 -14.44
N ASN A 309 -4.99 9.59 -13.26
CA ASN A 309 -5.12 10.29 -11.99
C ASN A 309 -3.84 10.11 -11.18
N ILE A 310 -3.49 11.13 -10.41
CA ILE A 310 -2.31 11.14 -9.56
C ILE A 310 -2.74 11.42 -8.12
N ILE A 311 -2.24 10.62 -7.19
CA ILE A 311 -2.40 10.85 -5.75
C ILE A 311 -1.06 11.35 -5.21
N VAL A 312 -1.11 12.44 -4.45
CA VAL A 312 0.03 12.93 -3.67
C VAL A 312 -0.41 12.93 -2.22
N THR A 313 0.43 12.41 -1.33
CA THR A 313 0.21 12.38 0.12
C THR A 313 1.13 13.40 0.79
N PRO A 314 0.88 14.72 0.65
CA PRO A 314 1.80 15.71 1.20
C PRO A 314 1.73 15.69 2.73
N GLY A 315 2.89 15.56 3.38
CA GLY A 315 3.01 15.77 4.81
C GLY A 315 3.09 17.26 5.18
N SER A 316 2.95 17.55 6.48
CA SER A 316 3.09 18.91 7.02
C SER A 316 4.52 19.46 6.95
N ARG A 317 5.53 18.59 6.78
CA ARG A 317 6.96 18.95 6.76
C ARG A 317 7.70 18.51 5.49
N HIS A 318 7.22 17.46 4.83
CA HIS A 318 7.87 16.84 3.67
C HIS A 318 6.80 16.64 2.59
N GLY A 319 6.83 17.46 1.52
CA GLY A 319 5.79 17.47 0.48
C GLY A 319 5.30 18.85 0.04
N HIS A 320 5.85 19.95 0.57
CA HIS A 320 5.68 21.24 -0.08
C HIS A 320 6.47 21.26 -1.40
N PRO A 321 5.92 21.84 -2.48
CA PRO A 321 6.75 22.31 -3.59
C PRO A 321 7.82 23.19 -2.95
N SER A 322 9.08 22.76 -3.00
CA SER A 322 10.17 23.56 -2.47
C SER A 322 10.13 24.93 -3.14
N LYS A 323 10.40 25.98 -2.35
CA LYS A 323 10.74 27.31 -2.88
C LYS A 323 11.78 27.22 -3.99
#